data_AF-A0A7S1YZD6-F1
#
_entry.id   AF-A0A7S1YZD6-F1
#
_cell.length_a   1.000
_cell.length_b   1.000
_cell.length_c   1.000
_cell.angle_alpha   90.00
_cell.angle_beta   90.00
_cell.angle_gamma   90.00
#
_symmetry.space_group_name_H-M   'P 1'
#
loop_
_entity.id
_entity.type
_entity.pdbx_description
1 polymer ?
#
loop_
_entity_poly.entity_id
_entity_poly.type
_entity_poly.pdbx_seq_one_letter_code
_entity_poly.pdbx_strand_id
1 'polypeptide(L)'
;VAKTPMAGKSPRPLHRRRVCLFGTSANPPTSDGGHRGVASYLAGCGRYDEVRVIPVYRHMFASKRGNQASYDDRLRMCNLTFSSLENVSVSDFERTAFLLACENISSETEREKLRVGTADLLDRLRESEPDVDFALALGSDTFRDLTANKWRRSLDVIDLVGGRIDVISRASEWTDDAEDQRELREKIRLANHEGRKRRGEANDPADGEGDGDENEEGPARLVQIQSLSSVSSSKVRITADIDELRKMVTGDVADYIASKGLYAFADEEQEEN
;
A
#
# COMPACT_ATOMS: atom_id res chain seq x y z
N VAL A 1 9.91 47.14 30.13
CA VAL A 1 9.69 45.68 29.98
C VAL A 1 8.82 45.46 28.75
N ALA A 2 9.46 45.16 27.61
CA ALA A 2 8.75 44.92 26.35
C ALA A 2 8.17 43.49 26.37
N LYS A 3 6.85 43.38 26.12
CA LYS A 3 6.16 42.08 26.02
C LYS A 3 6.50 41.43 24.68
N THR A 4 7.08 40.24 24.73
CA THR A 4 7.26 39.35 23.59
C THR A 4 5.91 39.04 22.95
N PRO A 5 5.75 39.14 21.61
CA PRO A 5 4.51 38.78 20.96
C PRO A 5 4.37 37.25 20.96
N MET A 6 3.22 36.78 21.45
CA MET A 6 2.82 35.37 21.39
C MET A 6 2.71 34.96 19.92
N ALA A 7 3.48 33.94 19.52
CA ALA A 7 3.40 33.33 18.20
C ALA A 7 1.95 32.86 17.96
N GLY A 8 1.27 33.54 17.04
CA GLY A 8 -0.06 33.13 16.58
C GLY A 8 0.05 31.76 15.93
N LYS A 9 -0.70 30.78 16.44
CA LYS A 9 -0.91 29.49 15.74
C LYS A 9 -1.40 29.81 14.33
N SER A 10 -0.72 29.28 13.31
CA SER A 10 -1.16 29.44 11.93
C SER A 10 -2.63 28.96 11.80
N PRO A 11 -3.45 29.59 10.94
CA PRO A 11 -4.81 29.12 10.70
C PRO A 11 -4.76 27.65 10.28
N ARG A 12 -5.61 26.82 10.90
CA ARG A 12 -5.77 25.42 10.51
C ARG A 12 -6.22 25.37 9.05
N PRO A 13 -5.68 24.46 8.22
CA PRO A 13 -6.09 24.33 6.83
C PRO A 13 -7.60 24.06 6.74
N LEU A 14 -8.25 24.63 5.72
CA LEU A 14 -9.70 24.57 5.51
C LEU A 14 -10.22 23.13 5.30
N HIS A 15 -9.34 22.20 4.95
CA HIS A 15 -9.61 20.77 4.89
C HIS A 15 -8.39 19.99 5.40
N ARG A 16 -8.63 18.85 6.06
CA ARG A 16 -7.57 17.88 6.41
C ARG A 16 -7.08 17.22 5.14
N ARG A 17 -5.77 17.01 5.02
CA ARG A 17 -5.17 16.39 3.83
C ARG A 17 -5.51 14.91 3.80
N ARG A 18 -5.91 14.37 2.66
CA ARG A 18 -6.29 12.97 2.46
C ARG A 18 -5.16 12.22 1.76
N VAL A 19 -4.57 11.26 2.45
CA VAL A 19 -3.41 10.49 1.95
C VAL A 19 -3.78 9.01 1.84
N CYS A 20 -3.64 8.43 0.65
CA CYS A 20 -3.80 6.99 0.44
C CYS A 20 -2.44 6.30 0.57
N LEU A 21 -2.33 5.37 1.52
CA LEU A 21 -1.12 4.57 1.71
C LEU A 21 -1.19 3.34 0.81
N PHE A 22 -0.25 3.22 -0.10
CA PHE A 22 -0.12 2.07 -1.00
C PHE A 22 1.12 1.25 -0.63
N GLY A 23 0.91 0.28 0.26
CA GLY A 23 1.95 -0.67 0.69
C GLY A 23 2.26 -1.69 -0.39
N THR A 24 3.53 -1.87 -0.75
CA THR A 24 3.93 -2.86 -1.76
C THR A 24 5.29 -3.48 -1.47
N SER A 25 5.46 -4.76 -1.81
CA SER A 25 6.79 -5.39 -1.78
C SER A 25 7.73 -4.85 -2.86
N ALA A 26 7.17 -4.39 -3.99
CA ALA A 26 7.87 -3.79 -5.12
C ALA A 26 9.22 -4.45 -5.44
N ASN A 27 9.20 -5.76 -5.74
CA ASN A 27 10.41 -6.55 -5.99
C ASN A 27 10.43 -7.19 -7.39
N PRO A 28 10.53 -6.41 -8.48
CA PRO A 28 10.56 -4.93 -8.54
C PRO A 28 9.15 -4.31 -8.66
N PRO A 29 9.00 -2.97 -8.57
CA PRO A 29 7.78 -2.29 -9.02
C PRO A 29 7.53 -2.55 -10.51
N THR A 30 6.27 -2.47 -10.94
CA THR A 30 5.87 -2.78 -12.32
C THR A 30 5.21 -1.58 -12.99
N SER A 31 5.16 -1.61 -14.33
CA SER A 31 4.65 -0.55 -15.21
C SER A 31 3.13 -0.31 -15.04
N ASP A 32 2.52 0.44 -15.96
CA ASP A 32 1.11 0.84 -15.92
C ASP A 32 0.14 -0.35 -15.88
N GLY A 33 0.58 -1.54 -16.29
CA GLY A 33 -0.17 -2.80 -16.13
C GLY A 33 -0.18 -3.36 -14.70
N GLY A 34 0.52 -2.74 -13.74
CA GLY A 34 0.58 -3.21 -12.36
C GLY A 34 0.69 -2.06 -11.35
N HIS A 35 1.77 -2.01 -10.57
CA HIS A 35 1.89 -1.08 -9.44
C HIS A 35 1.75 0.39 -9.85
N ARG A 36 2.39 0.80 -10.95
CA ARG A 36 2.29 2.18 -11.46
C ARG A 36 0.87 2.53 -11.88
N GLY A 37 0.15 1.58 -12.51
CA GLY A 37 -1.26 1.75 -12.87
C GLY A 37 -2.16 1.97 -11.66
N VAL A 38 -1.95 1.21 -10.59
CA VAL A 38 -2.68 1.39 -9.32
C VAL A 38 -2.43 2.79 -8.74
N ALA A 39 -1.16 3.19 -8.60
CA ALA A 39 -0.82 4.49 -8.04
C ALA A 39 -1.37 5.65 -8.90
N SER A 40 -1.25 5.55 -10.23
CA SER A 40 -1.76 6.53 -11.18
C SER A 40 -3.28 6.69 -11.07
N TYR A 41 -4.03 5.57 -11.03
CA TYR A 41 -5.48 5.59 -10.84
C TYR A 41 -5.87 6.26 -9.52
N LEU A 42 -5.25 5.86 -8.41
CA LEU A 42 -5.55 6.40 -7.09
C LEU A 42 -5.28 7.92 -7.03
N ALA A 43 -4.19 8.38 -7.65
CA ALA A 43 -3.86 9.80 -7.72
C ALA A 43 -4.84 10.59 -8.60
N GLY A 44 -5.30 9.99 -9.72
CA GLY A 44 -6.22 10.62 -10.67
C GLY A 44 -7.69 10.60 -10.27
N CYS A 45 -8.09 9.79 -9.27
CA CYS A 45 -9.52 9.61 -8.93
C CYS A 45 -10.15 10.77 -8.12
N GLY A 46 -9.39 11.81 -7.77
CA GLY A 46 -9.88 13.02 -7.09
C GLY A 46 -10.23 12.86 -5.61
N ARG A 47 -9.96 11.68 -5.01
CA ARG A 47 -10.27 11.40 -3.59
C ARG A 47 -9.12 11.64 -2.64
N TYR A 48 -7.90 11.64 -3.15
CA TYR A 48 -6.69 11.78 -2.37
C TYR A 48 -5.91 12.98 -2.87
N ASP A 49 -5.35 13.72 -1.93
CA ASP A 49 -4.43 14.82 -2.23
C ASP A 49 -3.01 14.25 -2.43
N GLU A 50 -2.73 13.03 -1.94
CA GLU A 50 -1.48 12.30 -2.11
C GLU A 50 -1.72 10.78 -2.09
N VAL A 51 -1.05 10.05 -2.98
CA VAL A 51 -0.83 8.61 -2.88
C VAL A 51 0.60 8.38 -2.43
N ARG A 52 0.77 7.80 -1.24
CA ARG A 52 2.08 7.50 -0.66
C ARG A 52 2.40 6.03 -0.83
N VAL A 53 3.31 5.74 -1.74
CA VAL A 53 3.84 4.39 -1.96
C VAL A 53 4.82 4.06 -0.84
N ILE A 54 4.58 2.96 -0.14
CA ILE A 54 5.41 2.49 0.98
C ILE A 54 6.00 1.12 0.62
N PRO A 55 7.26 1.07 0.16
CA PRO A 55 7.95 -0.19 -0.06
C PRO A 55 8.16 -0.92 1.26
N VAL A 56 7.75 -2.18 1.33
CA VAL A 56 7.92 -3.02 2.53
C VAL A 56 9.39 -3.10 2.90
N TYR A 57 9.75 -2.72 4.12
CA TYR A 57 11.13 -2.76 4.60
C TYR A 57 11.55 -4.18 4.92
N ARG A 58 10.76 -4.85 5.76
CA ARG A 58 11.06 -6.20 6.23
C ARG A 58 9.86 -7.10 6.08
N HIS A 59 9.93 -8.04 5.14
CA HIS A 59 8.79 -8.91 4.85
C HIS A 59 8.34 -9.70 6.09
N MET A 60 7.02 -9.78 6.32
CA MET A 60 6.44 -10.57 7.41
C MET A 60 6.76 -12.07 7.30
N PHE A 61 6.65 -12.65 6.09
CA PHE A 61 7.03 -14.03 5.82
C PHE A 61 8.56 -14.23 5.82
N ALA A 62 9.04 -15.10 6.70
CA ALA A 62 10.46 -15.43 6.81
C ALA A 62 11.04 -15.98 5.50
N SER A 63 10.28 -16.79 4.76
CA SER A 63 10.70 -17.38 3.47
C SER A 63 10.98 -16.37 2.36
N LYS A 64 10.48 -15.13 2.49
CA LYS A 64 10.76 -14.05 1.55
C LYS A 64 11.92 -13.16 1.99
N ARG A 65 12.39 -13.29 3.24
CA ARG A 65 13.56 -12.55 3.72
C ARG A 65 14.81 -13.14 3.06
N GLY A 66 15.68 -12.29 2.51
CA GLY A 66 16.89 -12.72 1.80
C GLY A 66 16.69 -13.08 0.32
N ASN A 67 15.44 -13.33 -0.12
CA ASN A 67 15.11 -13.68 -1.51
C ASN A 67 14.61 -12.48 -2.34
N GLN A 68 14.85 -11.26 -1.85
CA GLN A 68 14.44 -10.02 -2.51
C GLN A 68 15.68 -9.19 -2.82
N ALA A 69 15.60 -8.34 -3.85
CA ALA A 69 16.58 -7.27 -4.01
C ALA A 69 16.64 -6.45 -2.72
N SER A 70 17.81 -5.84 -2.47
CA SER A 70 18.04 -5.03 -1.28
C SER A 70 16.93 -4.00 -1.10
N TYR A 71 16.66 -3.59 0.15
CA TYR A 71 15.65 -2.56 0.38
C TYR A 71 15.95 -1.27 -0.39
N ASP A 72 17.22 -0.87 -0.43
CA ASP A 72 17.64 0.35 -1.13
C ASP A 72 17.44 0.25 -2.63
N ASP A 73 17.70 -0.92 -3.25
CA ASP A 73 17.41 -1.13 -4.67
C ASP A 73 15.91 -1.06 -4.95
N ARG A 74 15.09 -1.69 -4.10
CA ARG A 74 13.62 -1.63 -4.26
C ARG A 74 13.09 -0.22 -4.08
N LEU A 75 13.58 0.50 -3.08
CA LEU A 75 13.23 1.91 -2.85
C LEU A 75 13.66 2.78 -4.02
N ARG A 76 14.87 2.56 -4.57
CA ARG A 76 15.36 3.27 -5.76
C ARG A 76 14.50 2.99 -6.98
N MET A 77 14.17 1.73 -7.25
CA MET A 77 13.29 1.36 -8.37
C MET A 77 11.88 1.94 -8.20
N CYS A 78 11.34 2.02 -6.98
CA CYS A 78 10.09 2.71 -6.71
C CYS A 78 10.19 4.20 -7.07
N ASN A 79 11.24 4.89 -6.63
CA ASN A 79 11.45 6.29 -6.99
C ASN A 79 11.50 6.49 -8.51
N LEU A 80 12.23 5.64 -9.24
CA LEU A 80 12.24 5.67 -10.71
C LEU A 80 10.85 5.42 -11.31
N THR A 81 10.09 4.46 -10.77
CA THR A 81 8.75 4.11 -11.27
C THR A 81 7.73 5.21 -11.06
N PHE A 82 7.72 5.88 -9.90
CA PHE A 82 6.62 6.75 -9.49
C PHE A 82 6.93 8.25 -9.59
N SER A 83 8.20 8.65 -9.77
CA SER A 83 8.63 10.06 -9.78
C SER A 83 7.93 10.95 -10.82
N SER A 84 7.44 10.37 -11.92
CA SER A 84 6.76 11.12 -12.98
C SER A 84 5.25 11.27 -12.75
N LEU A 85 4.69 10.71 -11.68
CA LEU A 85 3.26 10.77 -11.40
C LEU A 85 2.98 11.96 -10.48
N GLU A 86 2.00 12.78 -10.85
CA GLU A 86 1.54 13.88 -10.01
C GLU A 86 0.82 13.31 -8.76
N ASN A 87 0.99 13.98 -7.62
CA ASN A 87 0.38 13.58 -6.35
C ASN A 87 0.75 12.17 -5.87
N VAL A 88 1.87 11.61 -6.35
CA VAL A 88 2.43 10.35 -5.85
C VAL A 88 3.78 10.60 -5.21
N SER A 89 3.98 10.04 -4.01
CA SER A 89 5.26 10.07 -3.31
C SER A 89 5.72 8.66 -2.98
N VAL A 90 7.04 8.45 -2.89
CA VAL A 90 7.63 7.20 -2.38
C VAL A 90 8.21 7.50 -1.01
N SER A 91 7.85 6.69 -0.02
CA SER A 91 8.23 6.92 1.38
C SER A 91 8.99 5.74 1.96
N ASP A 92 10.10 6.02 2.65
CA ASP A 92 10.84 5.04 3.42
C ASP A 92 10.32 4.89 4.87
N PHE A 93 9.11 5.37 5.14
CA PHE A 93 8.53 5.44 6.48
C PHE A 93 8.55 4.10 7.24
N GLU A 94 8.31 2.97 6.55
CA GLU A 94 8.38 1.66 7.20
C GLU A 94 9.78 1.32 7.72
N ARG A 95 10.84 1.67 6.96
CA ARG A 95 12.23 1.54 7.42
C ARG A 95 12.47 2.42 8.63
N THR A 96 12.09 3.69 8.54
CA THR A 96 12.26 4.67 9.63
C THR A 96 11.55 4.21 10.90
N ALA A 97 10.29 3.77 10.80
CA ALA A 97 9.52 3.24 11.93
C ALA A 97 10.16 1.97 12.52
N PHE A 98 10.70 1.09 11.69
CA PHE A 98 11.41 -0.10 12.15
C PHE A 98 12.70 0.25 12.90
N LEU A 99 13.51 1.17 12.36
CA LEU A 99 14.76 1.60 13.00
C LEU A 99 14.50 2.30 14.34
N LEU A 100 13.48 3.17 14.41
CA LEU A 100 13.04 3.80 15.66
C LEU A 100 12.59 2.75 16.69
N ALA A 101 11.86 1.71 16.25
CA ALA A 101 11.47 0.62 17.13
C ALA A 101 12.65 -0.23 17.61
N CYS A 102 13.80 -0.19 16.91
CA CYS A 102 15.03 -0.86 17.32
C CYS A 102 15.90 -0.05 18.28
N GLU A 103 15.70 1.26 18.45
CA GLU A 103 16.60 2.14 19.22
C GLU A 103 16.84 1.65 20.66
N ASN A 104 15.81 1.09 21.29
CA ASN A 104 15.88 0.58 22.66
C ASN A 104 16.21 -0.92 22.75
N ILE A 105 16.54 -1.56 21.63
CA ILE A 105 16.86 -2.99 21.56
C ILE A 105 18.38 -3.14 21.41
N SER A 106 19.02 -3.64 22.45
CA SER A 106 20.48 -3.83 22.49
C SER A 106 20.94 -5.14 21.86
N SER A 107 20.06 -6.15 21.77
CA SER A 107 20.38 -7.48 21.24
C SER A 107 19.96 -7.64 19.78
N GLU A 108 20.88 -8.08 18.92
CA GLU A 108 20.59 -8.38 17.51
C GLU A 108 19.48 -9.44 17.38
N THR A 109 19.52 -10.48 18.23
CA THR A 109 18.50 -11.54 18.28
C THR A 109 17.10 -11.01 18.60
N GLU A 110 17.00 -9.95 19.42
CA GLU A 110 15.72 -9.31 19.73
C GLU A 110 15.23 -8.45 18.57
N ARG A 111 16.14 -7.71 17.91
CA ARG A 111 15.82 -6.96 16.68
C ARG A 111 15.33 -7.88 15.57
N GLU A 112 15.87 -9.09 15.48
CA GLU A 112 15.42 -10.08 14.51
C GLU A 112 13.97 -10.54 14.74
N LYS A 113 13.55 -10.61 16.00
CA LYS A 113 12.20 -11.00 16.42
C LYS A 113 11.20 -9.86 16.34
N LEU A 114 11.65 -8.60 16.32
CA LEU A 114 10.79 -7.44 16.19
C LEU A 114 9.88 -7.55 14.96
N ARG A 115 8.60 -7.21 15.16
CA ARG A 115 7.58 -7.10 14.12
C ARG A 115 6.95 -5.72 14.24
N VAL A 116 6.98 -4.96 13.16
CA VAL A 116 6.24 -3.71 13.02
C VAL A 116 5.12 -4.00 12.03
N GLY A 117 3.88 -3.96 12.51
CA GLY A 117 2.69 -4.19 11.69
C GLY A 117 2.09 -2.89 11.16
N THR A 118 1.14 -3.00 10.24
CA THR A 118 0.45 -1.83 9.65
C THR A 118 -0.20 -0.93 10.71
N ALA A 119 -0.77 -1.50 11.78
CA ALA A 119 -1.33 -0.71 12.88
C ALA A 119 -0.26 0.15 13.58
N ASP A 120 0.93 -0.41 13.82
CA ASP A 120 2.04 0.30 14.46
C ASP A 120 2.55 1.46 13.57
N LEU A 121 2.50 1.28 12.24
CA LEU A 121 2.82 2.35 11.28
C LEU A 121 1.76 3.45 11.29
N LEU A 122 0.48 3.08 11.31
CA LEU A 122 -0.65 4.03 11.33
C LEU A 122 -0.68 4.85 12.62
N ASP A 123 -0.41 4.25 13.78
CA ASP A 123 -0.28 4.96 15.06
C ASP A 123 0.78 6.08 14.93
N ARG A 124 1.98 5.73 14.46
CA ARG A 124 3.09 6.69 14.28
C ARG A 124 2.77 7.77 13.26
N LEU A 125 2.13 7.42 12.14
CA LEU A 125 1.72 8.39 11.11
C LEU A 125 0.72 9.39 11.67
N ARG A 126 -0.27 8.94 12.45
CA ARG A 126 -1.26 9.83 13.08
C ARG A 126 -0.64 10.72 14.15
N GLU A 127 0.37 10.22 14.87
CA GLU A 127 1.14 11.03 15.82
C GLU A 127 1.97 12.11 15.11
N SER A 128 2.65 11.76 14.02
CA SER A 128 3.53 12.70 13.29
C SER A 128 2.78 13.65 12.36
N GLU A 129 1.63 13.23 11.84
CA GLU A 129 0.79 13.98 10.89
C GLU A 129 -0.66 14.03 11.38
N PRO A 130 -0.94 14.71 12.52
CA PRO A 130 -2.26 14.70 13.16
C PRO A 130 -3.35 15.39 12.35
N ASP A 131 -2.99 16.14 11.30
CA ASP A 131 -3.90 16.84 10.39
C ASP A 131 -4.13 16.10 9.05
N VAL A 132 -3.74 14.82 8.99
CA VAL A 132 -3.92 13.96 7.82
C VAL A 132 -4.96 12.88 8.09
N ASP A 133 -5.80 12.63 7.09
CA ASP A 133 -6.73 11.51 7.04
C ASP A 133 -6.16 10.42 6.12
N PHE A 134 -5.74 9.32 6.73
CA PHE A 134 -5.16 8.19 6.01
C PHE A 134 -6.25 7.24 5.49
N ALA A 135 -5.97 6.66 4.32
CA ALA A 135 -6.67 5.53 3.72
C ALA A 135 -5.65 4.43 3.33
N LEU A 136 -6.11 3.20 3.11
CA LEU A 136 -5.28 2.11 2.60
C LEU A 136 -5.72 1.71 1.19
N ALA A 137 -4.76 1.43 0.32
CA ALA A 137 -5.00 0.68 -0.91
C ALA A 137 -4.46 -0.75 -0.76
N LEU A 138 -5.35 -1.74 -0.93
CA LEU A 138 -5.05 -3.16 -0.71
C LEU A 138 -5.47 -3.99 -1.92
N GLY A 139 -4.73 -5.06 -2.24
CA GLY A 139 -5.23 -6.10 -3.15
C GLY A 139 -6.38 -6.88 -2.51
N SER A 140 -7.24 -7.49 -3.33
CA SER A 140 -8.39 -8.31 -2.89
C SER A 140 -7.97 -9.41 -1.89
N ASP A 141 -6.85 -10.08 -2.14
CA ASP A 141 -6.22 -11.09 -1.27
C ASP A 141 -5.83 -10.52 0.10
N THR A 142 -5.14 -9.38 0.12
CA THR A 142 -4.70 -8.72 1.36
C THR A 142 -5.87 -8.17 2.18
N PHE A 143 -6.93 -7.69 1.52
CA PHE A 143 -8.15 -7.27 2.20
C PHE A 143 -8.89 -8.44 2.85
N ARG A 144 -8.96 -9.60 2.17
CA ARG A 144 -9.51 -10.84 2.76
C ARG A 144 -8.71 -11.27 3.99
N ASP A 145 -7.39 -11.17 3.96
CA ASP A 145 -6.55 -11.48 5.13
C ASP A 145 -6.76 -10.50 6.29
N LEU A 146 -6.90 -9.20 6.00
CA LEU A 146 -7.21 -8.18 7.01
C LEU A 146 -8.57 -8.44 7.68
N THR A 147 -9.61 -8.66 6.88
CA THR A 147 -10.98 -8.90 7.39
C THR A 147 -11.12 -10.26 8.08
N ALA A 148 -10.27 -11.23 7.74
CA ALA A 148 -10.18 -12.51 8.45
C ALA A 148 -9.32 -12.47 9.73
N ASN A 149 -8.96 -11.27 10.22
CA ASN A 149 -8.16 -11.06 11.43
C ASN A 149 -6.75 -11.70 11.39
N LYS A 150 -6.18 -11.93 10.21
CA LYS A 150 -4.83 -12.51 10.08
C LYS A 150 -3.72 -11.50 10.31
N TRP A 151 -4.02 -10.21 10.23
CA TRP A 151 -3.05 -9.14 10.50
C TRP A 151 -2.97 -8.89 12.00
N ARG A 152 -1.77 -8.56 12.49
CA ARG A 152 -1.60 -8.08 13.86
C ARG A 152 -2.42 -6.81 14.04
N ARG A 153 -3.31 -6.81 15.04
CA ARG A 153 -4.22 -5.68 15.33
C ARG A 153 -5.11 -5.32 14.13
N SER A 154 -5.68 -6.33 13.46
CA SER A 154 -6.50 -6.15 12.24
C SER A 154 -7.64 -5.13 12.42
N LEU A 155 -8.37 -5.19 13.55
CA LEU A 155 -9.46 -4.25 13.82
C LEU A 155 -8.92 -2.82 14.02
N ASP A 156 -7.81 -2.64 14.73
CA ASP A 156 -7.16 -1.34 14.88
C ASP A 156 -6.77 -0.75 13.52
N VAL A 157 -6.27 -1.55 12.57
CA VAL A 157 -5.95 -1.05 11.22
C VAL A 157 -7.18 -0.41 10.57
N ILE A 158 -8.33 -1.10 10.62
CA ILE A 158 -9.60 -0.62 10.07
C ILE A 158 -10.04 0.66 10.78
N ASP A 159 -10.00 0.67 12.12
CA ASP A 159 -10.45 1.80 12.92
C ASP A 159 -9.54 3.03 12.77
N LEU A 160 -8.21 2.83 12.68
CA LEU A 160 -7.22 3.89 12.51
C LEU A 160 -7.37 4.63 11.18
N VAL A 161 -7.82 3.95 10.12
CA VAL A 161 -8.16 4.58 8.83
C VAL A 161 -9.65 4.89 8.69
N GLY A 162 -10.44 4.75 9.76
CA GLY A 162 -11.89 5.01 9.74
C GLY A 162 -12.64 4.18 8.69
N GLY A 163 -12.14 2.99 8.38
CA GLY A 163 -12.65 2.11 7.32
C GLY A 163 -12.30 2.55 5.90
N ARG A 164 -11.51 3.62 5.69
CA ARG A 164 -11.16 4.13 4.35
C ARG A 164 -10.19 3.17 3.65
N ILE A 165 -10.73 2.22 2.90
CA ILE A 165 -9.96 1.16 2.25
C ILE A 165 -10.40 1.02 0.80
N ASP A 166 -9.48 1.26 -0.12
CA ASP A 166 -9.65 0.98 -1.55
C ASP A 166 -9.16 -0.45 -1.82
N VAL A 167 -10.09 -1.36 -2.13
CA VAL A 167 -9.81 -2.76 -2.44
C VAL A 167 -9.63 -2.91 -3.94
N ILE A 168 -8.40 -3.08 -4.39
CA ILE A 168 -8.03 -3.22 -5.79
C ILE A 168 -8.27 -4.67 -6.22
N SER A 169 -9.14 -4.88 -7.21
CA SER A 169 -9.32 -6.16 -7.89
C SER A 169 -8.74 -6.08 -9.31
N ARG A 170 -7.99 -7.11 -9.71
CA ARG A 170 -7.42 -7.21 -11.07
C ARG A 170 -8.43 -7.86 -12.00
N ALA A 171 -8.57 -7.34 -13.22
CA ALA A 171 -9.45 -7.93 -14.25
C ALA A 171 -9.15 -9.41 -14.54
N SER A 172 -7.90 -9.87 -14.41
CA SER A 172 -7.56 -11.29 -14.59
C SER A 172 -8.02 -12.23 -13.46
N GLU A 173 -8.44 -11.68 -12.31
CA GLU A 173 -9.14 -12.42 -11.24
C GLU A 173 -10.64 -12.56 -11.53
N TRP A 174 -11.11 -12.00 -12.65
CA TRP A 174 -12.48 -12.13 -13.15
C TRP A 174 -12.62 -13.34 -14.05
N THR A 175 -12.04 -14.48 -13.66
CA THR A 175 -12.66 -15.74 -14.08
C THR A 175 -14.13 -15.67 -13.67
N ASP A 176 -15.05 -16.23 -14.47
CA ASP A 176 -16.52 -16.12 -14.36
C ASP A 176 -17.15 -16.54 -13.01
N ASP A 177 -16.37 -16.68 -11.95
CA ASP A 177 -16.81 -16.99 -10.60
C ASP A 177 -17.45 -15.75 -9.95
N ALA A 178 -18.69 -15.49 -10.35
CA ALA A 178 -19.57 -14.50 -9.74
C ALA A 178 -19.68 -14.69 -8.21
N GLU A 179 -19.34 -15.87 -7.68
CA GLU A 179 -19.31 -16.16 -6.25
C GLU A 179 -18.18 -15.40 -5.53
N ASP A 180 -16.95 -15.41 -6.06
CA ASP A 180 -15.80 -14.71 -5.45
C ASP A 180 -15.99 -13.19 -5.39
N GLN A 181 -16.59 -12.61 -6.43
CA GLN A 181 -16.92 -11.18 -6.48
C GLN A 181 -18.06 -10.83 -5.51
N ARG A 182 -19.06 -11.71 -5.39
CA ARG A 182 -20.16 -11.56 -4.43
C ARG A 182 -19.65 -11.62 -3.00
N GLU A 183 -18.78 -12.59 -2.70
CA GLU A 183 -18.14 -12.74 -1.38
C GLU A 183 -17.31 -11.49 -1.02
N LEU A 184 -16.54 -10.96 -1.97
CA LEU A 184 -15.73 -9.76 -1.74
C LEU A 184 -16.60 -8.52 -1.47
N ARG A 185 -17.65 -8.32 -2.27
CA ARG A 185 -18.61 -7.21 -2.07
C ARG A 185 -19.35 -7.34 -0.74
N GLU A 186 -19.74 -8.56 -0.36
CA GLU A 186 -20.36 -8.81 0.94
C GLU A 186 -19.40 -8.47 2.09
N LYS A 187 -18.13 -8.84 2.00
CA LYS A 187 -17.11 -8.47 2.99
C LYS A 187 -16.91 -6.96 3.10
N ILE A 188 -16.91 -6.24 1.97
CA ILE A 188 -16.85 -4.76 1.96
C ILE A 188 -18.10 -4.18 2.66
N ARG A 189 -19.30 -4.69 2.32
CA ARG A 189 -20.56 -4.27 2.95
C ARG A 189 -20.54 -4.49 4.47
N LEU A 190 -20.11 -5.67 4.92
CA LEU A 190 -20.00 -6.01 6.34
C LEU A 190 -18.97 -5.12 7.04
N ALA A 191 -17.80 -4.90 6.45
CA ALA A 191 -16.77 -4.01 7.02
C ALA A 191 -17.29 -2.57 7.18
N ASN A 192 -18.05 -2.07 6.20
CA ASN A 192 -18.69 -0.76 6.28
C ASN A 192 -19.74 -0.73 7.40
N HIS A 193 -20.63 -1.73 7.48
CA HIS A 193 -21.65 -1.82 8.53
C HIS A 193 -21.03 -1.86 9.94
N GLU A 194 -20.03 -2.71 10.15
CA GLU A 194 -19.31 -2.77 11.43
C GLU A 194 -18.63 -1.45 11.79
N GLY A 195 -18.00 -0.80 10.80
CA GLY A 195 -17.38 0.52 10.97
C GLY A 195 -18.40 1.58 11.41
N ARG A 196 -19.58 1.64 10.78
CA ARG A 196 -20.67 2.55 11.17
C ARG A 196 -21.12 2.30 12.62
N LYS A 197 -21.35 1.03 12.97
CA LYS A 197 -21.75 0.62 14.32
C LYS A 197 -20.74 1.05 15.39
N ARG A 198 -19.44 0.89 15.13
CA ARG A 198 -18.37 1.30 16.07
C ARG A 198 -18.30 2.81 16.25
N ARG A 199 -18.63 3.59 15.22
CA ARG A 199 -18.70 5.07 15.29
C ARG A 199 -19.98 5.60 15.92
N GLY A 200 -20.94 4.74 16.26
CA GLY A 200 -22.24 5.15 16.78
C GLY A 200 -23.12 5.84 15.74
N GLU A 201 -22.85 5.61 14.45
CA GLU A 201 -23.70 6.10 13.36
C GLU A 201 -25.00 5.28 13.35
N ALA A 202 -26.14 5.95 13.23
CA ALA A 202 -27.44 5.28 13.19
C ALA A 202 -27.51 4.36 11.96
N ASN A 203 -28.10 3.17 12.12
CA ASN A 203 -28.40 2.31 10.97
C ASN A 203 -29.44 3.02 10.09
N ASP A 204 -29.12 3.23 8.83
CA ASP A 204 -30.09 3.70 7.86
C ASP A 204 -31.04 2.53 7.53
N PRO A 205 -32.37 2.67 7.72
CA PRO A 205 -33.33 1.61 7.42
C PRO A 205 -33.36 1.18 5.94
N ALA A 206 -32.62 1.87 5.05
CA ALA A 206 -32.42 1.48 3.65
C ALA A 206 -31.50 0.27 3.42
N ASP A 207 -30.82 -0.27 4.45
CA ASP A 207 -29.97 -1.48 4.34
C ASP A 207 -30.77 -2.79 4.06
N GLY A 208 -32.07 -2.70 3.76
CA GLY A 208 -32.98 -3.82 3.51
C GLY A 208 -33.16 -4.17 2.03
N GLU A 209 -32.67 -5.35 1.64
CA GLU A 209 -33.08 -6.18 0.49
C GLU A 209 -33.46 -5.47 -0.83
N GLY A 210 -32.79 -4.38 -1.18
CA GLY A 210 -32.86 -3.77 -2.50
C GLY A 210 -31.81 -4.39 -3.42
N ASP A 211 -32.23 -5.07 -4.48
CA ASP A 211 -31.40 -5.60 -5.57
C ASP A 211 -30.84 -4.47 -6.48
N GLY A 212 -30.67 -3.28 -5.91
CA GLY A 212 -30.31 -2.04 -6.58
C GLY A 212 -28.80 -1.87 -6.67
N ASP A 213 -28.35 -1.52 -7.86
CA ASP A 213 -27.00 -1.09 -8.27
C ASP A 213 -26.62 0.26 -7.61
N GLU A 214 -26.80 0.35 -6.30
CA GLU A 214 -26.68 1.57 -5.51
C GLU A 214 -25.28 1.66 -4.91
N ASN A 215 -24.59 2.74 -5.33
CA ASN A 215 -23.27 3.18 -4.91
C ASN A 215 -22.80 2.60 -3.57
N GLU A 216 -21.63 1.99 -3.58
CA GLU A 216 -20.85 1.59 -2.40
C GLU A 216 -20.51 2.84 -1.54
N GLU A 217 -21.49 3.42 -0.85
CA GLU A 217 -21.39 4.65 -0.04
C GLU A 217 -20.73 4.41 1.33
N GLY A 218 -19.87 3.40 1.41
CA GLY A 218 -19.07 3.12 2.58
C GLY A 218 -17.65 3.67 2.47
N PRO A 219 -16.94 3.78 3.60
CA PRO A 219 -15.53 4.19 3.58
C PRO A 219 -14.65 3.14 2.87
N ALA A 220 -14.99 1.85 2.92
CA ALA A 220 -14.34 0.81 2.12
C ALA A 220 -15.08 0.60 0.79
N ARG A 221 -14.35 0.45 -0.31
CA ARG A 221 -14.92 0.27 -1.65
C ARG A 221 -14.10 -0.66 -2.54
N LEU A 222 -14.76 -1.26 -3.52
CA LEU A 222 -14.12 -2.03 -4.57
C LEU A 222 -13.66 -1.09 -5.68
N VAL A 223 -12.39 -1.22 -6.08
CA VAL A 223 -11.79 -0.43 -7.14
C VAL A 223 -11.36 -1.34 -8.27
N GLN A 224 -11.93 -1.07 -9.45
CA GLN A 224 -11.62 -1.78 -10.68
C GLN A 224 -10.80 -0.89 -11.59
N ILE A 225 -9.62 -1.38 -11.97
CA ILE A 225 -8.69 -0.63 -12.82
C ILE A 225 -8.50 -1.44 -14.09
N GLN A 226 -9.19 -1.03 -15.16
CA GLN A 226 -9.22 -1.75 -16.44
C GLN A 226 -7.85 -1.85 -17.11
N SER A 227 -6.94 -0.91 -16.82
CA SER A 227 -5.58 -0.91 -17.39
C SER A 227 -4.65 -1.93 -16.75
N LEU A 228 -5.04 -2.59 -15.65
CA LEU A 228 -4.21 -3.62 -15.02
C LEU A 228 -4.16 -4.86 -15.91
N SER A 229 -2.95 -5.36 -16.11
CA SER A 229 -2.67 -6.54 -16.93
C SER A 229 -2.15 -7.70 -16.06
N SER A 230 -1.77 -8.80 -16.71
CA SER A 230 -1.15 -9.95 -16.06
C SER A 230 0.32 -9.72 -15.62
N VAL A 231 0.83 -8.49 -15.75
CA VAL A 231 2.18 -8.15 -15.30
C VAL A 231 2.29 -8.34 -13.78
N SER A 232 3.34 -9.04 -13.37
CA SER A 232 3.66 -9.30 -11.98
C SER A 232 5.16 -9.21 -11.74
N SER A 233 5.56 -8.81 -10.53
CA SER A 233 6.98 -8.80 -10.16
C SER A 233 7.61 -10.19 -10.28
N SER A 234 6.85 -11.27 -10.07
CA SER A 234 7.36 -12.63 -10.24
C SER A 234 7.75 -12.93 -11.69
N LYS A 235 6.95 -12.48 -12.67
CA LYS A 235 7.30 -12.60 -14.09
C LYS A 235 8.53 -11.76 -14.41
N VAL A 236 8.62 -10.54 -13.89
CA VAL A 236 9.78 -9.66 -14.09
C VAL A 236 11.08 -10.31 -13.62
N ARG A 237 11.09 -10.93 -12.43
CA ARG A 237 12.31 -11.51 -11.85
C ARG A 237 12.93 -12.64 -12.66
N ILE A 238 12.15 -13.34 -13.47
CA ILE A 238 12.62 -14.49 -14.27
C ILE A 238 12.92 -14.12 -15.73
N THR A 239 12.68 -12.87 -16.14
CA THR A 239 12.91 -12.42 -17.51
C THR A 239 14.35 -11.96 -17.68
N ALA A 240 15.10 -12.64 -18.55
CA ALA A 240 16.46 -12.27 -18.95
C ALA A 240 16.53 -11.45 -20.25
N ASP A 241 15.39 -11.25 -20.91
CA ASP A 241 15.29 -10.44 -22.14
C ASP A 241 14.96 -8.98 -21.77
N ILE A 242 15.85 -8.06 -22.14
CA ILE A 242 15.71 -6.62 -21.83
C ILE A 242 14.50 -5.97 -22.50
N ASP A 243 14.13 -6.41 -23.71
CA ASP A 243 13.00 -5.86 -24.44
C ASP A 243 11.67 -6.36 -23.84
N GLU A 244 11.62 -7.61 -23.37
CA GLU A 244 10.49 -8.11 -22.58
C GLU A 244 10.42 -7.43 -21.20
N LEU A 245 11.56 -7.18 -20.54
CA LEU A 245 11.61 -6.45 -19.28
C LEU A 245 10.99 -5.06 -19.42
N ARG A 246 11.36 -4.33 -20.48
CA ARG A 246 10.86 -2.97 -20.78
C ARG A 246 9.34 -2.91 -21.04
N LYS A 247 8.69 -4.03 -21.33
CA LYS A 247 7.22 -4.10 -21.42
C LYS A 247 6.55 -4.19 -20.04
N MET A 248 7.27 -4.65 -19.02
CA MET A 248 6.73 -4.97 -17.68
C MET A 248 7.10 -3.97 -16.59
N VAL A 249 8.16 -3.19 -16.78
CA VAL A 249 8.61 -2.12 -15.89
C VAL A 249 8.84 -0.83 -16.69
N THR A 250 9.04 0.32 -16.04
CA THR A 250 9.40 1.55 -16.76
C THR A 250 10.81 1.44 -17.34
N GLY A 251 11.12 2.19 -18.40
CA GLY A 251 12.44 2.18 -19.04
C GLY A 251 13.59 2.38 -18.05
N ASP A 252 13.50 3.39 -17.20
CA ASP A 252 14.51 3.69 -16.18
C ASP A 252 14.73 2.52 -15.18
N VAL A 253 13.68 1.77 -14.86
CA VAL A 253 13.79 0.60 -13.97
C VAL A 253 14.41 -0.59 -14.70
N ALA A 254 14.08 -0.80 -15.97
CA ALA A 254 14.72 -1.84 -16.78
C ALA A 254 16.23 -1.58 -16.89
N ASP A 255 16.61 -0.34 -17.18
CA ASP A 255 18.02 0.06 -17.27
C ASP A 255 18.73 -0.04 -15.90
N TYR A 256 18.03 0.31 -14.80
CA TYR A 256 18.56 0.11 -13.44
C TYR A 256 18.81 -1.37 -13.13
N ILE A 257 17.83 -2.24 -13.41
CA ILE A 257 17.94 -3.69 -13.18
C ILE A 257 19.12 -4.28 -13.95
N ALA A 258 19.24 -3.96 -15.24
CA ALA A 258 20.32 -4.46 -16.09
C ALA A 258 21.69 -3.93 -15.63
N SER A 259 21.82 -2.63 -15.36
CA SER A 259 23.09 -2.03 -14.93
C SER A 259 23.58 -2.51 -13.56
N LYS A 260 22.67 -2.96 -12.69
CA LYS A 260 22.96 -3.49 -11.36
C LYS A 260 23.10 -5.00 -11.32
N GLY A 261 22.88 -5.70 -12.44
CA GLY A 261 22.84 -7.16 -12.48
C GLY A 261 21.82 -7.74 -11.52
N LEU A 262 20.61 -7.18 -11.46
CA LEU A 262 19.56 -7.66 -10.57
C LEU A 262 18.74 -8.78 -11.23
N TYR A 263 18.24 -9.71 -10.41
CA TYR A 263 17.34 -10.78 -10.84
C TYR A 263 17.99 -11.69 -11.89
N ALA A 264 17.30 -11.99 -13.00
CA ALA A 264 17.82 -12.80 -14.09
C ALA A 264 18.96 -12.14 -14.90
N PHE A 265 19.39 -10.93 -14.51
CA PHE A 265 20.57 -10.25 -15.07
C PHE A 265 21.80 -10.33 -14.15
N ALA A 266 21.73 -11.05 -13.03
CA ALA A 266 22.90 -11.29 -12.19
C ALA A 266 23.92 -12.16 -12.94
N ASP A 267 25.17 -11.70 -13.00
CA ASP A 267 26.27 -12.52 -13.54
C ASP A 267 26.46 -13.76 -12.66
N GLU A 268 26.61 -14.93 -13.28
CA GLU A 268 26.83 -16.21 -12.57
C GLU A 268 28.19 -16.25 -11.83
N GLU A 269 29.04 -15.24 -11.96
CA GLU A 269 30.43 -15.23 -11.47
C GLU A 269 30.61 -14.88 -9.97
N GLN A 270 29.57 -14.95 -9.13
CA GLN A 270 29.68 -14.66 -7.69
C GLN A 270 29.56 -15.90 -6.78
N GLU A 271 29.90 -17.10 -7.24
CA GLU A 271 30.00 -18.31 -6.39
C GLU A 271 31.44 -18.77 -6.07
N GLU A 272 32.49 -18.09 -6.53
CA GLU A 272 33.87 -18.36 -6.11
C GLU A 272 34.44 -17.21 -5.25
N ASN A 273 34.17 -17.26 -3.94
CA ASN A 273 35.08 -16.76 -2.88
C ASN A 273 34.66 -17.25 -1.49
#